data_AF-A0A0F9KBW5-F1
#
_entry.id   AF-A0A0F9KBW5-F1
#
_cell.length_a   1.000
_cell.length_b   1.000
_cell.length_c   1.000
_cell.angle_alpha   90.00
_cell.angle_beta   90.00
_cell.angle_gamma   90.00
#
_symmetry.space_group_name_H-M   'P 1'
#
loop_
_entity.id
_entity.type
_entity.pdbx_description
1 polymer ?
#
loop_
_entity_poly.entity_id
_entity_poly.type
_entity_poly.pdbx_seq_one_letter_code
_entity_poly.pdbx_strand_id
1 'polypeptide(L)' 'MGRIAIETSGSFEIRGTRYIGAISRGHASAVAEAISYLSGHILPSAIKQDHELHEQGQKPEIEFGGQNLGSGNKINKR' A
#
# COMPACT_ATOMS: atom_id res chain seq x y z
N MET A 1 22.91 22.82 -1.90
CA MET A 1 21.85 22.81 -2.94
C MET A 1 20.80 21.78 -2.57
N GLY A 2 19.50 22.12 -2.56
CA GLY A 2 18.43 21.24 -2.08
C GLY A 2 18.08 20.09 -3.04
N ARG A 3 17.79 18.91 -2.48
CA ARG A 3 17.30 17.72 -3.19
C ARG A 3 16.19 17.05 -2.40
N ILE A 4 15.19 16.52 -3.09
CA ILE A 4 14.12 15.71 -2.52
C ILE A 4 14.46 14.25 -2.84
N ALA A 5 14.50 13.41 -1.80
CA ALA A 5 14.62 11.96 -1.94
C ALA A 5 13.22 11.35 -1.73
N ILE A 6 12.76 10.57 -2.69
CA ILE A 6 11.54 9.77 -2.59
C ILE A 6 11.99 8.33 -2.44
N GLU A 7 11.81 7.77 -1.26
CA GLU A 7 12.21 6.41 -0.91
C GLU A 7 10.98 5.52 -0.85
N THR A 8 10.98 4.46 -1.64
CA THR A 8 9.93 3.44 -1.64
C THR A 8 10.51 2.09 -1.23
N SER A 9 9.91 1.47 -0.22
CA SER A 9 10.38 0.24 0.41
C SER A 9 9.22 -0.62 0.89
N GLY A 10 9.49 -1.86 1.34
CA GLY A 10 8.44 -2.76 1.81
C GLY A 10 7.59 -3.33 0.68
N SER A 11 6.26 -3.18 0.80
CA SER A 11 5.30 -3.83 -0.09
C SER A 11 5.27 -3.25 -1.50
N PHE A 12 5.63 -1.97 -1.69
CA PHE A 12 5.56 -1.30 -2.99
C PHE A 12 6.28 -2.06 -4.12
N GLU A 13 5.63 -2.10 -5.30
CA GLU A 13 6.16 -2.72 -6.51
C GLU A 13 7.43 -2.01 -7.01
N ILE A 14 7.40 -0.68 -7.02
CA ILE A 14 8.56 0.14 -7.36
C ILE A 14 9.36 0.39 -6.09
N ARG A 15 10.54 -0.23 -5.98
CA ARG A 15 11.46 -0.08 -4.84
C ARG A 15 12.66 0.77 -5.21
N GLY A 16 13.16 1.53 -4.25
CA GLY A 16 14.41 2.29 -4.37
C GLY A 16 14.24 3.77 -4.06
N THR A 17 15.27 4.54 -4.42
CA THR A 17 15.32 5.98 -4.14
C THR A 17 15.33 6.75 -5.44
N ARG A 18 14.36 7.65 -5.61
CA ARG A 18 14.35 8.64 -6.68
C ARG A 18 14.75 9.99 -6.11
N TYR A 19 15.73 10.64 -6.74
CA TYR A 19 16.16 11.98 -6.37
C TYR A 19 15.61 13.00 -7.36
N ILE A 20 15.05 14.09 -6.82
CA ILE A 20 14.60 15.25 -7.60
C ILE A 20 15.38 16.46 -7.11
N GLY A 21 16.14 17.08 -8.01
CA GLY A 21 17.05 18.17 -7.69
C GLY A 21 16.40 19.54 -7.90
N ALA A 22 16.61 20.47 -6.97
CA ALA A 22 16.19 21.87 -7.12
C ALA A 22 17.14 22.71 -7.99
N ILE A 23 18.19 22.10 -8.56
CA ILE A 23 19.32 22.77 -9.22
C ILE A 23 18.90 23.51 -10.49
N SER A 24 18.00 22.93 -11.29
CA SER A 24 17.66 23.46 -12.62
C SER A 24 16.55 24.51 -12.61
N ARG A 25 15.55 24.37 -11.72
CA ARG A 25 14.30 25.15 -11.75
C ARG A 25 13.84 25.64 -10.37
N GLY A 26 14.68 25.51 -9.35
CA GLY A 26 14.37 25.93 -7.98
C GLY A 26 13.52 24.92 -7.20
N HIS A 27 13.34 25.23 -5.91
CA HIS A 27 12.69 24.31 -4.94
C HIS A 27 11.22 24.05 -5.28
N ALA A 28 10.46 25.08 -5.69
CA ALA A 28 9.05 24.93 -6.03
C ALA A 28 8.84 23.96 -7.22
N SER A 29 9.72 24.04 -8.23
CA SER A 29 9.68 23.09 -9.36
C SER A 29 10.02 21.67 -8.92
N ALA A 30 11.02 21.50 -8.04
CA ALA A 30 11.37 20.18 -7.51
C ALA A 30 10.23 19.57 -6.70
N VAL A 31 9.51 20.38 -5.90
CA VAL A 31 8.32 19.95 -5.17
C VAL A 31 7.19 19.56 -6.13
N ALA A 32 6.92 20.38 -7.16
CA ALA A 32 5.89 20.06 -8.16
C ALA A 32 6.19 18.75 -8.90
N GLU A 33 7.46 18.53 -9.27
CA GLU A 33 7.90 17.28 -9.90
C GLU A 33 7.75 16.08 -8.95
N ALA A 34 8.08 16.26 -7.67
CA ALA A 34 7.87 15.22 -6.65
C ALA A 34 6.40 14.84 -6.50
N ILE A 35 5.51 15.83 -6.42
CA ILE A 35 4.05 15.59 -6.34
C ILE A 35 3.58 14.85 -7.59
N SER A 36 4.00 15.31 -8.78
CA SER A 36 3.61 14.68 -10.05
C SER A 36 4.08 13.23 -10.14
N TYR A 37 5.28 12.92 -9.63
CA TYR A 37 5.79 11.55 -9.59
C TYR A 37 4.97 10.68 -8.63
N LEU A 38 4.72 11.17 -7.41
CA LEU A 38 3.95 10.45 -6.40
C LEU A 38 2.52 10.17 -6.86
N SER A 39 1.84 11.17 -7.43
CA SER A 39 0.46 11.01 -7.89
C SER A 39 0.33 10.13 -9.13
N GLY A 40 1.31 10.18 -10.05
CA GLY A 40 1.24 9.45 -11.31
C GLY A 40 1.67 7.98 -11.21
N HIS A 41 2.53 7.64 -10.25
CA HIS A 41 3.16 6.32 -10.21
C HIS A 41 2.95 5.62 -8.86
N ILE A 42 3.26 6.30 -7.77
CA ILE A 42 3.32 5.66 -6.45
C ILE A 42 1.93 5.43 -5.86
N LEU A 43 1.07 6.45 -5.85
CA LEU A 43 -0.28 6.33 -5.30
C LEU A 43 -1.14 5.27 -6.03
N PRO A 44 -1.18 5.22 -7.38
CA PRO A 44 -1.94 4.18 -8.08
C PRO A 44 -1.42 2.77 -7.80
N SER A 45 -0.09 2.58 -7.77
CA SER A 45 0.53 1.29 -7.44
C SER A 45 0.18 0.85 -6.01
N ALA A 46 0.21 1.79 -5.05
CA ALA A 46 -0.18 1.52 -3.67
C ALA A 46 -1.64 1.10 -3.53
N ILE A 47 -2.56 1.79 -4.21
CA ILE A 47 -4.01 1.48 -4.20
C ILE A 47 -4.26 0.10 -4.82
N LYS A 48 -3.63 -0.20 -5.96
CA LYS A 48 -3.76 -1.51 -6.61
C LYS A 48 -3.29 -2.63 -5.70
N GLN A 49 -2.14 -2.44 -5.07
CA GLN A 49 -1.59 -3.40 -4.14
C GLN A 49 -2.46 -3.59 -2.91
N ASP A 50 -2.99 -2.51 -2.32
CA ASP A 50 -3.92 -2.59 -1.20
C ASP A 50 -5.15 -3.42 -1.58
N HIS A 51 -5.69 -3.21 -2.79
CA HIS A 51 -6.80 -4.00 -3.32
C HIS A 51 -6.46 -5.48 -3.50
N GLU A 52 -5.31 -5.79 -4.13
CA GLU A 52 -4.86 -7.16 -4.35
C GLU A 52 -4.60 -7.91 -3.04
N LEU A 53 -3.96 -7.25 -2.06
CA LEU A 53 -3.70 -7.84 -0.75
C LEU A 53 -4.99 -7.99 0.06
N HIS A 54 -5.97 -7.10 -0.14
CA HIS A 54 -7.30 -7.23 0.46
C HIS A 54 -8.11 -8.40 -0.14
N GLU A 55 -8.00 -8.63 -1.46
CA GLU A 55 -8.60 -9.81 -2.12
C GLU A 55 -7.91 -11.12 -1.74
N GLN A 56 -6.59 -11.08 -1.49
CA GLN A 56 -5.77 -12.24 -1.13
C GLN A 56 -5.67 -12.50 0.38
N GLY A 57 -6.11 -11.56 1.20
CA GLY A 57 -6.14 -11.72 2.65
C GLY A 57 -7.12 -12.83 3.04
N GLN A 58 -6.70 -13.73 3.95
CA GLN A 58 -7.67 -14.52 4.69
C GLN A 58 -8.60 -13.53 5.40
N LYS A 59 -9.86 -13.42 4.95
CA LYS A 59 -10.90 -12.81 5.77
C LYS A 59 -10.83 -13.51 7.12
N PRO A 60 -10.64 -12.79 8.24
CA PRO A 60 -10.64 -13.44 9.54
C PRO A 60 -11.92 -14.26 9.65
N GLU A 61 -11.83 -15.55 9.97
CA GLU A 61 -12.99 -16.45 10.08
C GLU A 61 -14.02 -15.95 11.12
N ILE A 62 -13.60 -15.03 11.97
CA ILE A 62 -14.37 -14.49 13.08
C ILE A 62 -14.44 -12.98 12.91
N GLU A 63 -15.62 -12.47 12.55
CA GLU A 63 -15.93 -11.04 12.63
C GLU A 63 -15.73 -10.58 14.09
N PHE A 64 -14.96 -9.51 14.30
CA PHE A 64 -14.71 -8.95 15.64
C PHE A 64 -16.01 -8.34 16.19
N GLY A 65 -16.82 -9.18 16.84
CA GLY A 65 -18.13 -8.82 17.41
C GLY A 65 -19.24 -9.87 17.22
N GLY A 66 -19.04 -10.90 16.39
CA GLY A 66 -20.08 -11.89 16.10
C GLY A 66 -20.11 -13.06 17.08
N GLN A 67 -20.75 -12.88 18.24
CA GLN A 67 -21.34 -14.05 18.92
C GLN A 67 -22.49 -14.58 18.07
N ASN A 68 -22.46 -15.86 17.68
CA ASN A 68 -23.58 -16.84 17.69
C ASN A 68 -23.15 -18.08 16.87
N LEU A 69 -22.96 -19.23 17.52
CA LEU A 69 -24.01 -20.24 17.80
C LEU A 69 -24.43 -21.02 16.54
N GLY A 70 -23.91 -22.26 16.43
CA GLY A 70 -24.63 -23.35 15.77
C GLY A 70 -24.00 -23.93 14.50
N SER A 71 -23.12 -24.93 14.67
CA SER A 71 -23.07 -26.05 13.74
C SER A 71 -22.66 -27.29 14.50
N GLY A 72 -23.67 -28.06 14.92
CA GLY A 72 -23.54 -29.25 15.72
C GLY A 72 -22.62 -30.28 15.07
N ASN A 73 -21.57 -30.66 15.81
CA ASN A 73 -20.76 -31.80 15.45
C ASN A 73 -21.58 -33.06 15.73
N LYS A 74 -22.19 -33.61 14.67
CA LYS A 74 -22.89 -34.91 14.74
C LYS A 74 -21.88 -35.96 15.17
N ILE A 75 -22.16 -36.54 16.33
CA ILE A 75 -21.56 -37.75 16.89
C ILE A 75 -21.46 -38.81 15.79
N ASN A 76 -20.25 -39.21 15.41
CA ASN A 76 -20.06 -40.44 14.66
C ASN A 76 -19.43 -41.48 15.59
N LYS A 77 -20.30 -42.25 16.25
CA LYS A 77 -19.97 -43.57 16.81
C LYS A 77 -20.01 -44.56 15.65
N ARG A 78 -18.89 -45.20 15.36
CA ARG A 78 -18.81 -46.60 14.94
C ARG A 78 -17.40 -47.12 15.17
#